data_AF-A0A3L6N9D2-F1
#
_entry.id   AF-A0A3L6N9D2-F1
#
_cell.length_a   1.000
_cell.length_b   1.000
_cell.length_c   1.000
_cell.angle_alpha   90.00
_cell.angle_beta   90.00
_cell.angle_gamma   90.00
#
_symmetry.space_group_name_H-M   'P 1'
#
loop_
_entity.id
_entity.type
_entity.pdbx_description
1 polymer ?
#
loop_
_entity_poly.entity_id
_entity_poly.type
_entity_poly.pdbx_seq_one_letter_code
_entity_poly.pdbx_strand_id
1 'polypeptide(L)'
;MESLQDIYNSLGDIYEVSEIIASRPNILPALANLLVKVMLDKVYDIRLNHKHFDIAGSEQVVGFTGQGLLVPSDLLVKDGAAIPYEFTYTTNNPPPEPSSEFLESWCSILRAEGVEGLLGLSIRDNSVPAIAHEVSDPENRVNRLVFGDDAA
;
A
#
# COMPACT_ATOMS: atom_id res chain seq x y z
N MET A 1 -21.73 4.58 -0.12
CA MET A 1 -20.56 3.77 0.24
C MET A 1 -19.82 3.55 -1.06
N GLU A 2 -18.59 4.08 -1.17
CA GLU A 2 -17.75 3.89 -2.35
C GLU A 2 -17.41 2.41 -2.50
N SER A 3 -17.37 1.92 -3.73
CA SER A 3 -16.88 0.57 -3.99
C SER A 3 -15.35 0.53 -3.87
N LEU A 4 -14.76 -0.66 -3.69
CA LEU A 4 -13.29 -0.80 -3.71
C LEU A 4 -12.68 -0.31 -5.02
N GLN A 5 -13.42 -0.46 -6.12
CA GLN A 5 -13.04 0.09 -7.42
C GLN A 5 -13.02 1.62 -7.42
N ASP A 6 -14.04 2.27 -6.85
CA ASP A 6 -14.08 3.74 -6.75
C ASP A 6 -12.90 4.25 -5.92
N ILE A 7 -12.62 3.58 -4.79
CA ILE A 7 -11.50 3.88 -3.91
C ILE A 7 -10.18 3.74 -4.67
N TYR A 8 -9.95 2.61 -5.34
CA TYR A 8 -8.73 2.37 -6.11
C TYR A 8 -8.53 3.40 -7.23
N ASN A 9 -9.57 3.65 -8.03
CA ASN A 9 -9.50 4.61 -9.14
C ASN A 9 -9.32 6.06 -8.67
N SER A 10 -9.67 6.37 -7.41
CA SER A 10 -9.42 7.67 -6.79
C SER A 10 -7.97 7.89 -6.36
N LEU A 11 -7.15 6.84 -6.30
CA LEU A 11 -5.74 6.96 -5.98
C LEU A 11 -5.00 7.75 -7.07
N GLY A 12 -4.05 8.56 -6.63
CA GLY A 12 -3.20 9.35 -7.51
C GLY A 12 -2.19 8.50 -8.28
N ASP A 13 -1.51 9.15 -9.21
CA ASP A 13 -0.31 8.61 -9.85
C ASP A 13 0.88 8.61 -8.88
N ILE A 14 1.79 7.64 -9.02
CA ILE A 14 2.93 7.48 -8.11
C ILE A 14 3.84 8.72 -8.07
N TYR A 15 4.04 9.41 -9.19
CA TYR A 15 4.90 10.59 -9.25
C TYR A 15 4.26 11.78 -8.53
N GLU A 16 2.96 11.99 -8.73
CA GLU A 16 2.20 13.04 -8.04
C GLU A 16 2.23 12.83 -6.52
N VAL A 17 1.93 11.60 -6.06
CA VAL A 17 1.93 11.28 -4.63
C VAL A 17 3.34 11.41 -4.04
N SER A 18 4.37 11.01 -4.78
CA SER A 18 5.77 11.15 -4.37
C SER A 18 6.18 12.61 -4.17
N GLU A 19 5.80 13.52 -5.09
CA GLU A 19 6.10 14.95 -4.97
C GLU A 19 5.43 15.59 -3.74
N ILE A 20 4.18 15.21 -3.48
CA ILE A 20 3.44 15.69 -2.30
C ILE A 20 4.13 15.21 -1.02
N ILE A 21 4.51 13.94 -0.91
CA ILE A 21 5.16 13.41 0.29
C ILE A 21 6.58 13.96 0.47
N ALA A 22 7.35 14.15 -0.61
CA ALA A 22 8.70 14.70 -0.56
C ALA A 22 8.75 16.11 0.07
N SER A 23 7.66 16.86 -0.03
CA SER A 23 7.54 18.20 0.59
C SER A 23 7.08 18.17 2.05
N ARG A 24 6.88 16.99 2.67
CA ARG A 24 6.54 16.79 4.09
C ARG A 24 7.61 15.92 4.79
N PRO A 25 8.82 16.44 5.03
CA PRO A 25 9.98 15.63 5.42
C PRO A 25 9.84 14.89 6.77
N ASN A 26 8.94 15.34 7.64
CA ASN A 26 8.77 14.75 8.97
C ASN A 26 7.77 13.59 9.02
N ILE A 27 7.03 13.34 7.94
CA ILE A 27 5.93 12.37 7.96
C ILE A 27 6.42 10.93 8.04
N LEU A 28 7.40 10.56 7.19
CA LEU A 28 7.95 9.20 7.18
C LEU A 28 8.64 8.87 8.52
N PRO A 29 9.47 9.74 9.12
CA PRO A 29 9.99 9.52 10.47
C PRO A 29 8.89 9.35 11.53
N ALA A 30 7.83 10.16 11.49
CA ALA A 30 6.74 10.08 12.47
C ALA A 30 5.99 8.74 12.39
N LEU A 31 5.66 8.29 11.17
CA LEU A 31 4.99 7.01 10.93
C LEU A 31 5.90 5.82 11.26
N ALA A 32 7.19 5.88 10.92
CA ALA A 32 8.16 4.85 11.27
C ALA A 32 8.30 4.70 12.79
N ASN A 33 8.36 5.82 13.51
CA ASN A 33 8.38 5.82 14.98
C ASN A 33 7.10 5.20 15.56
N LEU A 34 5.93 5.47 14.96
CA LEU A 34 4.67 4.85 15.37
C LEU A 34 4.73 3.33 15.19
N LEU A 35 5.16 2.83 14.03
CA LEU A 35 5.32 1.39 13.76
C LEU A 35 6.22 0.71 14.80
N VAL A 36 7.38 1.29 15.09
CA VAL A 36 8.32 0.76 16.10
C VAL A 36 7.69 0.75 17.49
N LYS A 37 7.00 1.83 17.87
CA LYS A 37 6.36 1.96 19.19
C LYS A 37 5.32 0.86 19.43
N VAL A 38 4.62 0.42 18.40
CA VAL A 38 3.60 -0.65 18.49
C VAL A 38 4.11 -2.03 18.01
N MET A 39 5.42 -2.17 17.77
CA MET A 39 6.06 -3.40 17.31
C MET A 39 5.52 -3.96 15.98
N LEU A 40 5.01 -3.07 15.11
CA LEU A 40 4.55 -3.42 13.76
C LEU A 40 5.64 -3.20 12.70
N ASP A 41 6.80 -2.63 13.08
CA ASP A 41 7.92 -2.37 12.17
C ASP A 41 8.60 -3.63 11.63
N LYS A 42 8.20 -4.84 12.06
CA LYS A 42 8.65 -6.13 11.49
C LYS A 42 7.62 -6.79 10.59
N VAL A 43 6.41 -6.24 10.54
CA VAL A 43 5.25 -6.79 9.84
C VAL A 43 4.88 -5.91 8.66
N TYR A 44 4.96 -4.59 8.82
CA TYR A 44 4.52 -3.62 7.83
C TYR A 44 5.63 -2.65 7.43
N ASP A 45 5.62 -2.27 6.17
CA ASP A 45 6.35 -1.15 5.61
C ASP A 45 5.40 -0.01 5.23
N ILE A 46 5.92 1.21 5.17
CA ILE A 46 5.18 2.40 4.76
C ILE A 46 5.13 2.42 3.22
N ARG A 47 3.94 2.49 2.65
CA ARG A 47 3.74 2.47 1.18
C ARG A 47 3.08 3.77 0.71
N LEU A 48 3.48 4.26 -0.46
CA LEU A 48 2.73 5.30 -1.19
C LEU A 48 1.50 4.67 -1.83
N ASN A 49 0.31 5.14 -1.46
CA ASN A 49 -0.91 4.66 -2.10
C ASN A 49 -1.05 5.32 -3.47
N HIS A 50 -1.06 4.49 -4.51
CA HIS A 50 -1.21 4.91 -5.88
C HIS A 50 -1.93 3.82 -6.66
N LYS A 51 -2.46 4.16 -7.82
CA LYS A 51 -2.97 3.16 -8.78
C LYS A 51 -1.95 2.93 -9.88
N HIS A 52 -1.93 1.71 -10.39
CA HIS A 52 -1.10 1.34 -11.53
C HIS A 52 -1.83 1.59 -12.87
N PHE A 53 -3.15 1.50 -12.87
CA PHE A 53 -4.04 1.73 -14.02
C PHE A 53 -5.48 1.94 -13.54
N ASP A 54 -6.41 2.33 -14.41
CA ASP A 54 -7.83 2.37 -14.06
C ASP A 54 -8.48 0.99 -14.15
N ILE A 55 -9.35 0.66 -13.19
CA ILE A 55 -10.22 -0.52 -13.24
C ILE A 55 -11.55 -0.11 -13.87
N ALA A 56 -11.96 -0.78 -14.96
CA ALA A 56 -13.23 -0.55 -15.64
C ALA A 56 -14.40 -1.21 -14.89
N GLY A 57 -15.61 -0.63 -14.93
CA GLY A 57 -16.78 -1.09 -14.15
C GLY A 57 -17.22 -2.54 -14.38
N SER A 58 -16.78 -3.15 -15.48
CA SER A 58 -17.05 -4.55 -15.82
C SER A 58 -15.97 -5.52 -15.33
N GLU A 59 -14.83 -5.03 -14.87
CA GLU A 59 -13.74 -5.86 -14.38
C GLU A 59 -14.05 -6.36 -12.97
N GLN A 60 -13.69 -7.62 -12.72
CA GLN A 60 -13.91 -8.28 -11.43
C GLN A 60 -12.61 -8.87 -10.93
N VAL A 61 -12.42 -8.85 -9.62
CA VAL A 61 -11.36 -9.61 -8.96
C VAL A 61 -11.64 -11.10 -9.20
N VAL A 62 -10.77 -11.76 -9.94
CA VAL A 62 -10.84 -13.21 -10.17
C VAL A 62 -10.19 -13.95 -9.01
N GLY A 63 -10.95 -14.82 -8.35
CA GLY A 63 -10.40 -15.72 -7.35
C GLY A 63 -9.49 -16.76 -8.01
N PHE A 64 -8.26 -16.89 -7.53
CA PHE A 64 -7.35 -17.96 -7.95
C PHE A 64 -7.67 -19.25 -7.19
N THR A 65 -7.87 -20.35 -7.93
CA THR A 65 -7.95 -21.69 -7.33
C THR A 65 -6.53 -22.23 -7.11
N GLY A 66 -6.12 -22.34 -5.85
CA GLY A 66 -4.83 -22.91 -5.45
C GLY A 66 -4.84 -23.31 -3.96
N GLN A 67 -3.82 -24.02 -3.51
CA GLN A 67 -3.68 -24.49 -2.11
C GLN A 67 -3.30 -23.40 -1.08
N GLY A 68 -3.15 -22.15 -1.52
CA GLY A 68 -2.76 -21.00 -0.73
C GLY A 68 -3.92 -20.04 -0.50
N LEU A 69 -3.61 -18.96 0.22
CA LEU A 69 -4.54 -17.93 0.64
C LEU A 69 -4.26 -16.65 -0.14
N LEU A 70 -5.32 -16.03 -0.67
CA LEU A 70 -5.26 -14.65 -1.11
C LEU A 70 -5.33 -13.76 0.13
N VAL A 71 -4.29 -12.97 0.36
CA VAL A 71 -4.20 -12.05 1.50
C VAL A 71 -3.96 -10.63 0.99
N PRO A 72 -4.44 -9.59 1.69
CA PRO A 72 -4.08 -8.21 1.36
C PRO A 72 -2.56 -8.08 1.34
N SER A 73 -1.95 -7.45 0.34
CA SER A 73 -0.54 -7.06 0.37
C SER A 73 -0.38 -5.61 0.77
N ASP A 74 -1.32 -4.76 0.35
CA ASP A 74 -1.28 -3.32 0.56
C ASP A 74 -2.64 -2.82 1.07
N LEU A 75 -2.56 -1.96 2.08
CA LEU A 75 -3.69 -1.43 2.84
C LEU A 75 -3.68 0.10 2.74
N LEU A 76 -4.75 0.65 2.15
CA LEU A 76 -5.05 2.06 2.27
C LEU A 76 -5.49 2.34 3.70
N VAL A 77 -4.84 3.30 4.36
CA VAL A 77 -5.24 3.74 5.71
C VAL A 77 -5.88 5.12 5.62
N LYS A 78 -7.17 5.19 5.92
CA LYS A 78 -7.99 6.40 5.80
C LYS A 78 -9.18 6.33 6.74
N ASP A 79 -9.55 7.45 7.37
CA ASP A 79 -10.72 7.54 8.25
C ASP A 79 -10.72 6.49 9.38
N GLY A 80 -9.53 6.19 9.93
CA GLY A 80 -9.34 5.19 10.99
C GLY A 80 -9.51 3.74 10.55
N ALA A 81 -9.66 3.49 9.24
CA ALA A 81 -9.83 2.16 8.67
C ALA A 81 -8.62 1.74 7.83
N ALA A 82 -8.34 0.43 7.80
CA ALA A 82 -7.45 -0.20 6.84
C ALA A 82 -8.28 -0.90 5.76
N ILE A 83 -8.12 -0.48 4.51
CA ILE A 83 -8.87 -0.95 3.36
C ILE A 83 -7.90 -1.71 2.44
N PRO A 84 -8.01 -3.05 2.32
CA PRO A 84 -7.27 -3.81 1.33
C PRO A 84 -7.55 -3.32 -0.08
N TYR A 85 -6.51 -3.04 -0.85
CA TYR A 85 -6.66 -2.67 -2.26
C TYR A 85 -5.72 -3.44 -3.20
N GLU A 86 -4.60 -3.97 -2.67
CA GLU A 86 -3.79 -4.97 -3.39
C GLU A 86 -3.71 -6.27 -2.61
N PHE A 87 -3.51 -7.37 -3.34
CA PHE A 87 -3.53 -8.72 -2.80
C PHE A 87 -2.39 -9.55 -3.36
N THR A 88 -1.84 -10.42 -2.52
CA THR A 88 -0.87 -11.43 -2.91
C THR A 88 -1.37 -12.82 -2.54
N TYR A 89 -0.84 -13.83 -3.22
CA TYR A 89 -1.12 -15.22 -2.93
C TYR A 89 0.03 -15.81 -2.11
N THR A 90 -0.29 -16.41 -0.97
CA THR A 90 0.72 -16.96 -0.05
C THR A 90 0.27 -18.28 0.54
N THR A 91 1.21 -19.11 0.95
CA THR A 91 0.95 -20.30 1.78
C THR A 91 1.23 -20.05 3.26
N ASN A 92 1.70 -18.85 3.60
CA ASN A 92 1.98 -18.44 4.98
C ASN A 92 0.71 -17.87 5.64
N ASN A 93 0.74 -17.76 6.97
CA ASN A 93 -0.33 -17.07 7.70
C ASN A 93 -0.38 -15.58 7.30
N PRO A 94 -1.58 -14.98 7.21
CA PRO A 94 -1.69 -13.55 7.03
C PRO A 94 -1.07 -12.80 8.22
N PRO A 95 -0.56 -11.57 8.02
CA PRO A 95 -0.09 -10.74 9.12
C PRO A 95 -1.25 -10.36 10.05
N PRO A 96 -0.94 -9.99 11.30
CA PRO A 96 -1.93 -9.50 12.25
C PRO A 96 -2.60 -8.21 11.75
N GLU A 97 -3.92 -8.13 11.87
CA GLU A 97 -4.66 -6.90 11.56
C GLU A 97 -4.21 -5.73 12.45
N PRO A 98 -3.99 -4.53 11.90
CA PRO A 98 -3.66 -3.36 12.71
C PRO A 98 -4.83 -2.95 13.61
N SER A 99 -4.56 -2.55 14.85
CA SER A 99 -5.61 -2.12 15.78
C SER A 99 -6.20 -0.77 15.38
N SER A 100 -7.48 -0.52 15.73
CA SER A 100 -8.14 0.77 15.47
C SER A 100 -7.39 1.95 16.11
N GLU A 101 -6.81 1.76 17.30
CA GLU A 101 -6.03 2.80 17.99
C GLU A 101 -4.78 3.20 17.20
N PHE A 102 -4.12 2.22 16.58
CA PHE A 102 -2.99 2.46 15.71
C PHE A 102 -3.43 3.16 14.41
N LEU A 103 -4.51 2.71 13.78
CA LEU A 103 -5.05 3.31 12.55
C LEU A 103 -5.49 4.77 12.77
N GLU A 104 -6.11 5.07 13.90
CA GLU A 104 -6.46 6.44 14.29
C GLU A 104 -5.22 7.31 14.50
N SER A 105 -4.20 6.78 15.16
CA SER A 105 -2.91 7.47 15.36
C SER A 105 -2.23 7.75 14.03
N TRP A 106 -2.23 6.78 13.12
CA TRP A 106 -1.71 6.92 11.76
C TRP A 106 -2.45 8.02 10.99
N CYS A 107 -3.77 7.94 10.94
CA CYS A 107 -4.61 8.94 10.26
C CYS A 107 -4.42 10.33 10.87
N SER A 108 -4.27 10.43 12.19
CA SER A 108 -4.01 11.72 12.86
C SER A 108 -2.68 12.35 12.43
N ILE A 109 -1.62 11.55 12.25
CA ILE A 109 -0.32 12.04 11.77
C ILE A 109 -0.47 12.58 10.34
N LEU A 110 -1.13 11.83 9.45
CA LEU A 110 -1.32 12.25 8.07
C LEU A 110 -2.22 13.47 7.92
N ARG A 111 -3.31 13.54 8.69
CA ARG A 111 -4.25 14.68 8.69
C ARG A 111 -3.59 15.98 9.13
N ALA A 112 -2.67 15.93 10.09
CA ALA A 112 -1.93 17.10 10.54
C ALA A 112 -1.11 17.76 9.41
N GLU A 113 -0.73 16.97 8.41
CA GLU A 113 0.04 17.40 7.23
C GLU A 113 -0.80 17.52 5.95
N GLY A 114 -2.11 17.27 6.04
CA GLY A 114 -3.06 17.36 4.92
C GLY A 114 -2.86 16.28 3.84
N VAL A 115 -2.32 15.12 4.20
CA VAL A 115 -1.96 14.04 3.25
C VAL A 115 -2.54 12.68 3.66
N GLU A 116 -3.68 12.69 4.35
CA GLU A 116 -4.40 11.46 4.68
C GLU A 116 -4.75 10.66 3.41
N GLY A 117 -4.61 9.34 3.49
CA GLY A 117 -4.83 8.43 2.37
C GLY A 117 -3.68 8.33 1.38
N LEU A 118 -2.66 9.19 1.44
CA LEU A 118 -1.50 9.13 0.53
C LEU A 118 -0.45 8.08 0.96
N LEU A 119 -0.41 7.74 2.25
CA LEU A 119 0.48 6.72 2.80
C LEU A 119 -0.32 5.61 3.49
N GLY A 120 -0.06 4.37 3.09
CA GLY A 120 -0.66 3.16 3.61
C GLY A 120 0.37 2.20 4.20
N LEU A 121 -0.07 0.96 4.40
CA LEU A 121 0.76 -0.13 4.92
C LEU A 121 0.91 -1.19 3.84
N SER A 122 2.12 -1.65 3.61
CA SER A 122 2.37 -2.86 2.83
C SER A 122 2.87 -3.96 3.77
N ILE A 123 2.47 -5.21 3.53
CA ILE A 123 3.06 -6.34 4.25
C ILE A 123 4.53 -6.40 3.87
N ARG A 124 5.40 -6.42 4.88
CA ARG A 124 6.82 -6.59 4.65
C ARG A 124 7.11 -7.97 4.06
N ASP A 125 7.61 -7.99 2.84
CA ASP A 125 8.19 -9.18 2.22
C ASP A 125 9.73 -9.10 2.26
N ASN A 126 10.33 -9.79 3.22
CA ASN A 126 11.79 -9.85 3.37
C ASN A 126 12.50 -10.57 2.21
N SER A 127 11.77 -11.20 1.29
CA SER A 127 12.34 -11.81 0.08
C SER A 127 12.54 -10.81 -1.05
N VAL A 128 11.90 -9.63 -0.99
CA VAL A 128 12.06 -8.55 -1.96
C VAL A 128 13.24 -7.66 -1.52
N PRO A 129 14.32 -7.57 -2.31
CA PRO A 129 15.43 -6.68 -2.02
C PRO A 129 14.99 -5.21 -2.01
N ALA A 130 15.62 -4.39 -1.17
CA ALA A 130 15.34 -2.95 -1.09
C ALA A 130 15.63 -2.16 -2.40
N ILE A 131 16.29 -2.78 -3.38
CA ILE A 131 16.60 -2.23 -4.71
C ILE A 131 15.58 -2.64 -5.78
N ALA A 132 14.43 -3.18 -5.36
CA ALA A 132 13.35 -3.52 -6.27
C ALA A 132 12.57 -2.26 -6.64
N HIS A 133 12.36 -2.05 -7.93
CA HIS A 133 11.52 -1.00 -8.49
C HIS A 133 10.27 -1.63 -9.11
N GLU A 134 9.10 -1.09 -8.81
CA GLU A 134 7.85 -1.47 -9.48
C GLU A 134 7.77 -0.75 -10.82
N VAL A 135 7.55 -1.52 -11.89
CA VAL A 135 7.33 -1.02 -13.24
C VAL A 135 5.99 -1.55 -13.71
N SER A 136 5.07 -0.62 -13.96
CA SER A 136 3.74 -0.92 -14.47
C SER A 136 3.69 -0.72 -15.98
N ASP A 137 3.22 -1.73 -16.69
CA ASP A 137 2.86 -1.67 -18.09
C ASP A 137 1.34 -1.41 -18.17
N PRO A 138 0.89 -0.17 -18.43
CA PRO A 138 -0.53 0.17 -18.42
C PRO A 138 -1.29 -0.42 -19.61
N GLU A 139 -0.62 -0.67 -20.75
CA GLU A 139 -1.25 -1.25 -21.94
C GLU A 139 -1.56 -2.73 -21.71
N ASN A 140 -0.60 -3.47 -21.19
CA ASN A 140 -0.75 -4.89 -20.89
C ASN A 140 -1.37 -5.15 -19.50
N ARG A 141 -1.54 -4.11 -18.68
CA ARG A 141 -2.06 -4.15 -17.30
C ARG A 141 -1.27 -5.12 -16.41
N VAL A 142 0.06 -5.07 -16.52
CA VAL A 142 0.97 -5.92 -15.75
C VAL A 142 1.89 -5.05 -14.91
N ASN A 143 1.91 -5.28 -13.59
CA ASN A 143 2.95 -4.74 -12.72
C ASN A 143 4.07 -5.78 -12.55
N ARG A 144 5.32 -5.33 -12.59
CA ARG A 144 6.51 -6.20 -12.42
C ARG A 144 7.50 -5.54 -11.47
N LEU A 145 8.16 -6.36 -10.67
CA LEU A 145 9.34 -5.94 -9.91
C LEU A 145 10.59 -6.11 -10.78
N VAL A 146 11.33 -5.03 -10.94
CA VAL A 146 12.65 -5.01 -11.57
C VAL A 146 13.69 -4.83 -10.46
N PHE A 147 14.78 -5.60 -10.48
CA PHE A 147 15.77 -5.60 -9.42
C PHE A 147 17.11 -5.02 -9.92
N GLY A 148 17.66 -4.02 -9.23
CA GLY A 148 18.99 -3.45 -9.54
C GLY A 148 19.01 -2.37 -10.63
N ASP A 149 20.21 -2.00 -11.10
CA ASP A 149 20.49 -0.92 -12.08
C ASP A 149 19.93 -1.15 -13.50
N ASP A 150 19.07 -2.16 -13.70
CA ASP A 150 18.35 -2.39 -14.97
C ASP A 150 17.26 -1.33 -15.23
N ALA A 151 17.22 -0.26 -14.42
CA ALA A 151 16.41 0.95 -14.62
C ALA A 151 17.05 1.96 -15.61
N ALA A 152 18.10 1.57 -16.35
CA ALA A 152 18.79 2.43 -17.33
C ALA A 152 18.22 2.34 -18.75
#